data_AF-A0A496XK93-F1
#
_entry.id   AF-A0A496XK93-F1
#
_cell.length_a   1.000
_cell.length_b   1.000
_cell.length_c   1.000
_cell.angle_alpha   90.00
_cell.angle_beta   90.00
_cell.angle_gamma   90.00
#
_symmetry.space_group_name_H-M   'P 1'
#
loop_
_entity.id
_entity.type
_entity.pdbx_description
1 polymer ?
#
loop_
_entity_poly.entity_id
_entity_poly.type
_entity_poly.pdbx_seq_one_letter_code
_entity_poly.pdbx_strand_id
1 'polypeptide(L)'
;MRLLTILFVGLMSFSTLATTVESAQDLYGERGLDTAGIAKAQEAADLYGTLATTATDLEKVNLLIGQSEALYFVGLITQLNGDKKAAKKAFWKGYEVGLVAANLLGDKAADKQEAVNPK
;
A
#
# COMPACT_ATOMS: atom_id res chain seq x y z
N MET A 1 41.99 -40.24 -8.80
CA MET A 1 40.77 -40.15 -7.96
C MET A 1 40.45 -38.67 -7.83
N ARG A 2 39.55 -38.09 -8.64
CA ARG A 2 38.08 -38.05 -8.46
C ARG A 2 37.66 -37.54 -7.08
N LEU A 3 37.05 -36.35 -7.06
CA LEU A 3 35.79 -35.95 -6.41
C LEU A 3 35.90 -34.43 -6.13
N LEU A 4 35.40 -33.56 -7.02
CA LEU A 4 34.00 -33.14 -7.12
C LEU A 4 33.50 -32.52 -5.79
N THR A 5 33.78 -31.24 -5.58
CA THR A 5 33.09 -30.44 -4.57
C THR A 5 32.03 -29.62 -5.28
N ILE A 6 30.80 -29.96 -4.96
CA ILE A 6 29.56 -29.59 -5.63
C ILE A 6 29.24 -28.11 -5.40
N LEU A 7 28.93 -27.45 -6.52
CA LEU A 7 28.30 -26.14 -6.64
C LEU A 7 26.91 -26.17 -5.96
N PHE A 8 26.77 -25.56 -4.79
CA PHE A 8 25.48 -25.39 -4.12
C PHE A 8 24.80 -24.12 -4.64
N VAL A 9 24.26 -24.19 -5.86
CA VAL A 9 23.28 -23.19 -6.35
C VAL A 9 21.96 -23.54 -5.67
N GLY A 10 21.75 -22.99 -4.48
CA GLY A 10 20.45 -23.00 -3.82
C GLY A 10 19.47 -22.24 -4.69
N LEU A 11 18.58 -22.97 -5.36
CA LEU A 11 17.36 -22.41 -5.96
C LEU A 11 16.57 -21.73 -4.84
N MET A 12 16.71 -20.41 -4.70
CA MET A 12 15.68 -19.61 -4.05
C MET A 12 14.45 -19.70 -4.95
N SER A 13 13.52 -20.57 -4.58
CA SER A 13 12.19 -20.58 -5.15
C SER A 13 11.52 -19.30 -4.68
N PHE A 14 11.56 -18.27 -5.52
CA PHE A 14 10.73 -17.09 -5.34
C PHE A 14 9.29 -17.56 -5.54
N SER A 15 8.58 -17.85 -4.45
CA SER A 15 7.12 -17.96 -4.50
C SER A 15 6.60 -16.61 -4.93
N THR A 16 6.31 -16.45 -6.21
CA THR A 16 5.54 -15.31 -6.71
C THR A 16 4.15 -15.45 -6.11
N LEU A 17 3.93 -14.86 -4.94
CA LEU A 17 2.60 -14.69 -4.40
C LEU A 17 1.79 -13.98 -5.47
N ALA A 18 0.66 -14.58 -5.86
CA ALA A 18 -0.22 -13.96 -6.82
C ALA A 18 -0.67 -12.62 -6.24
N THR A 19 -0.32 -11.51 -6.90
CA THR A 19 -0.82 -10.19 -6.57
C THR A 19 -2.33 -10.21 -6.83
N THR A 20 -3.15 -10.34 -5.78
CA THR A 20 -4.60 -10.39 -5.88
C THR A 20 -5.25 -9.42 -4.90
N VAL A 21 -6.50 -9.06 -5.18
CA VAL A 21 -7.32 -8.22 -4.29
C VAL A 21 -7.49 -8.90 -2.92
N GLU A 22 -7.73 -10.21 -2.92
CA GLU A 22 -7.90 -11.01 -1.69
C GLU A 22 -6.63 -10.96 -0.83
N SER A 23 -5.45 -11.12 -1.42
CA SER A 23 -4.18 -11.00 -0.67
C SER A 23 -3.97 -9.62 -0.06
N ALA A 24 -4.37 -8.54 -0.76
CA ALA A 24 -4.31 -7.19 -0.21
C ALA A 24 -5.31 -7.01 0.95
N GLN A 25 -6.50 -7.59 0.83
CA GLN A 25 -7.54 -7.58 1.87
C GLN A 25 -7.11 -8.37 3.11
N ASP A 26 -6.51 -9.54 2.94
CA ASP A 26 -6.01 -10.37 4.04
C ASP A 26 -4.91 -9.64 4.82
N LEU A 27 -3.91 -9.11 4.11
CA LEU A 27 -2.85 -8.31 4.74
C LEU A 27 -3.41 -7.11 5.50
N TYR A 28 -4.37 -6.40 4.91
CA TYR A 28 -5.01 -5.30 5.59
C TYR A 28 -5.86 -5.77 6.78
N GLY A 29 -6.58 -6.88 6.66
CA GLY A 29 -7.40 -7.45 7.74
C GLY A 29 -6.57 -7.91 8.94
N GLU A 30 -5.35 -8.38 8.68
CA GLU A 30 -4.39 -8.81 9.70
C GLU A 30 -3.62 -7.65 10.35
N ARG A 31 -3.89 -6.40 9.99
CA ARG A 31 -3.20 -5.23 10.58
C ARG A 31 -3.49 -5.12 12.08
N GLY A 32 -2.43 -5.01 12.87
CA GLY A 32 -2.47 -4.71 14.30
C GLY A 32 -2.18 -3.24 14.62
N LEU A 33 -2.30 -2.87 15.89
CA LEU A 33 -1.93 -1.52 16.38
C LEU A 33 -0.44 -1.40 16.73
N ASP A 34 0.38 -2.35 16.30
CA ASP A 34 1.81 -2.44 16.56
C ASP A 34 2.64 -2.19 15.29
N THR A 35 3.95 -2.32 15.42
CA THR A 35 4.88 -2.14 14.30
C THR A 35 4.72 -3.20 13.20
N ALA A 36 4.31 -4.42 13.55
CA ALA A 36 4.01 -5.46 12.56
C ALA A 36 2.74 -5.11 11.76
N GLY A 37 1.74 -4.53 12.42
CA GLY A 37 0.54 -4.01 11.79
C GLY A 37 0.80 -2.87 10.80
N ILE A 38 1.77 -2.00 11.08
CA ILE A 38 2.24 -0.99 10.10
C ILE A 38 2.78 -1.67 8.85
N ALA A 39 3.64 -2.68 8.99
CA ALA A 39 4.23 -3.39 7.85
C ALA A 39 3.15 -4.06 6.99
N LYS A 40 2.19 -4.76 7.61
CA LYS A 40 1.08 -5.39 6.89
C LYS A 40 0.19 -4.39 6.15
N ALA A 41 -0.14 -3.27 6.79
CA ALA A 41 -0.91 -2.21 6.13
C ALA A 41 -0.13 -1.56 4.97
N GLN A 42 1.19 -1.42 5.10
CA GLN A 42 2.05 -0.92 4.02
C GLN A 42 2.09 -1.91 2.84
N GLU A 43 2.26 -3.20 3.11
CA GLU A 43 2.22 -4.26 2.09
C GLU A 43 0.87 -4.31 1.36
N ALA A 44 -0.24 -4.19 2.10
CA ALA A 44 -1.57 -4.09 1.50
C ALA A 44 -1.70 -2.86 0.59
N ALA A 45 -1.23 -1.69 1.03
CA ALA A 45 -1.24 -0.47 0.23
C ALA A 45 -0.44 -0.61 -1.08
N ASP A 46 0.70 -1.30 -1.03
CA ASP A 46 1.55 -1.53 -2.20
C ASP A 46 0.94 -2.54 -3.17
N LEU A 47 0.26 -3.59 -2.66
CA LEU A 47 -0.51 -4.52 -3.49
C LEU A 47 -1.70 -3.84 -4.17
N TYR A 48 -2.51 -3.09 -3.42
CA TYR A 48 -3.62 -2.31 -4.01
C TYR A 48 -3.13 -1.35 -5.08
N GLY A 49 -2.04 -0.64 -4.81
CA GLY A 49 -1.41 0.26 -5.79
C GLY A 49 -0.94 -0.48 -7.05
N THR A 50 -0.33 -1.66 -6.88
CA THR A 50 0.12 -2.50 -8.01
C THR A 50 -1.06 -2.95 -8.86
N LEU A 51 -2.12 -3.48 -8.24
CA LEU A 51 -3.34 -3.89 -8.93
C LEU A 51 -4.02 -2.73 -9.67
N ALA A 52 -4.03 -1.54 -9.06
CA ALA A 52 -4.62 -0.34 -9.66
C ALA A 52 -3.90 0.13 -10.93
N THR A 53 -2.64 -0.30 -11.17
CA THR A 53 -1.90 0.05 -12.39
C THR A 53 -2.47 -0.63 -13.63
N THR A 54 -3.04 -1.83 -13.49
CA THR A 54 -3.59 -2.62 -14.60
C THR A 54 -5.12 -2.64 -14.65
N ALA A 55 -5.80 -2.24 -13.56
CA ALA A 55 -7.26 -2.15 -13.51
C ALA A 55 -7.80 -0.91 -14.26
N THR A 56 -9.09 -0.98 -14.63
CA THR A 56 -9.83 0.14 -15.25
C THR A 56 -11.12 0.43 -14.49
N ASP A 57 -11.76 1.55 -14.83
CA ASP A 57 -13.11 1.91 -14.39
C ASP A 57 -13.30 1.82 -12.87
N LEU A 58 -14.42 1.24 -12.43
CA LEU A 58 -14.79 1.14 -11.02
C LEU A 58 -13.85 0.23 -10.23
N GLU A 59 -13.24 -0.78 -10.87
CA GLU A 59 -12.26 -1.65 -10.21
C GLU A 59 -11.03 -0.84 -9.79
N LYS A 60 -10.51 0.00 -10.70
CA LYS A 60 -9.40 0.91 -10.39
C LYS A 60 -9.73 1.85 -9.23
N VAL A 61 -10.94 2.41 -9.23
CA VAL A 61 -11.41 3.28 -8.14
C VAL A 61 -11.38 2.54 -6.80
N ASN A 62 -11.96 1.33 -6.73
CA ASN A 62 -12.02 0.55 -5.50
C ASN A 62 -10.61 0.19 -4.98
N LEU A 63 -9.68 -0.14 -5.88
CA LEU A 63 -8.29 -0.42 -5.52
C LEU A 63 -7.57 0.81 -4.97
N LEU A 64 -7.76 1.97 -5.59
CA LEU A 64 -7.19 3.23 -5.09
C LEU A 64 -7.77 3.63 -3.73
N ILE A 65 -9.06 3.38 -3.49
CA ILE A 65 -9.68 3.57 -2.16
C ILE A 65 -9.00 2.65 -1.14
N GLY A 66 -8.86 1.35 -1.44
CA GLY A 66 -8.16 0.41 -0.56
C GLY A 66 -6.72 0.82 -0.26
N GLN A 67 -5.97 1.29 -1.27
CA GLN A 67 -4.63 1.85 -1.07
C GLN A 67 -4.63 3.08 -0.16
N SER A 68 -5.58 4.00 -0.35
CA SER A 68 -5.72 5.21 0.46
C SER A 68 -6.00 4.89 1.92
N GLU A 69 -6.94 3.99 2.19
CA GLU A 69 -7.29 3.54 3.55
C GLU A 69 -6.11 2.88 4.26
N ALA A 70 -5.37 2.02 3.55
CA ALA A 70 -4.20 1.36 4.08
C ALA A 70 -3.09 2.35 4.46
N LEU A 71 -2.83 3.35 3.60
CA LEU A 71 -1.88 4.43 3.89
C LEU A 71 -2.33 5.32 5.05
N TYR A 72 -3.62 5.58 5.18
CA TYR A 72 -4.16 6.31 6.33
C TYR A 72 -3.91 5.55 7.63
N PHE A 73 -4.14 4.23 7.65
CA PHE A 73 -3.84 3.40 8.81
C PHE A 73 -2.35 3.42 9.15
N VAL A 74 -1.46 3.28 8.16
CA VAL A 74 -0.01 3.43 8.36
C VAL A 74 0.31 4.76 9.03
N GLY A 75 -0.27 5.86 8.54
CA GLY A 75 -0.08 7.18 9.14
C GLY A 75 -0.56 7.26 10.59
N LEU A 76 -1.74 6.69 10.88
CA LEU A 76 -2.32 6.69 12.22
C LEU A 76 -1.42 6.00 13.23
N ILE A 77 -1.02 4.74 12.97
CA ILE A 77 -0.20 3.98 13.93
C ILE A 77 1.21 4.57 14.03
N THR A 78 1.77 5.04 12.91
CA THR A 78 3.08 5.73 12.92
C THR A 78 3.05 6.99 13.80
N GLN A 79 1.94 7.74 13.77
CA GLN A 79 1.76 8.90 14.64
C GLN A 79 1.64 8.51 16.12
N LEU A 80 0.88 7.45 16.42
CA LEU A 80 0.74 6.92 17.78
C LEU A 80 2.09 6.45 18.35
N ASN A 81 2.95 5.90 17.48
CA ASN A 81 4.33 5.51 17.82
C ASN A 81 5.31 6.70 17.91
N GLY A 82 4.83 7.94 17.73
CA GLY A 82 5.61 9.16 17.94
C GLY A 82 6.30 9.73 16.69
N ASP A 83 6.30 9.03 15.56
CA ASP A 83 6.93 9.54 14.32
C ASP A 83 5.96 10.39 13.50
N LYS A 84 5.74 11.62 13.97
CA LYS A 84 4.86 12.59 13.32
C LYS A 84 5.25 12.89 11.86
N LYS A 85 6.55 12.83 11.54
CA LYS A 85 7.04 13.17 10.19
C LYS A 85 6.71 12.06 9.21
N ALA A 86 6.97 10.81 9.57
CA ALA A 86 6.60 9.66 8.74
C ALA A 86 5.08 9.53 8.61
N ALA A 87 4.34 9.76 9.71
CA ALA A 87 2.88 9.75 9.69
C ALA A 87 2.30 10.74 8.68
N LYS A 88 2.78 11.99 8.70
CA LYS A 88 2.37 13.05 7.77
C LYS A 88 2.59 12.66 6.32
N LYS A 89 3.72 12.00 6.00
CA LYS A 89 4.01 11.51 4.65
C LYS A 89 3.01 10.41 4.22
N ALA A 90 2.70 9.48 5.12
CA ALA A 90 1.74 8.41 4.85
C ALA A 90 0.33 8.97 4.63
N PHE A 91 -0.13 9.88 5.49
CA PHE A 91 -1.41 10.58 5.29
C PHE A 91 -1.46 11.34 3.97
N TRP A 92 -0.39 12.06 3.63
CA TRP A 92 -0.31 12.81 2.38
C TRP A 92 -0.42 11.90 1.16
N LYS A 93 0.34 10.80 1.14
CA LYS A 93 0.28 9.81 0.06
C LYS A 93 -1.12 9.18 -0.04
N GLY A 94 -1.72 8.82 1.09
CA GLY A 94 -3.08 8.28 1.13
C GLY A 94 -4.12 9.26 0.59
N TYR A 95 -4.01 10.53 0.96
CA TYR A 95 -4.85 11.61 0.45
C TYR A 95 -4.71 11.80 -1.07
N GLU A 96 -3.48 11.85 -1.60
CA GLU A 96 -3.24 11.97 -3.04
C GLU A 96 -3.88 10.82 -3.83
N VAL A 97 -3.73 9.59 -3.34
CA VAL A 97 -4.37 8.41 -3.95
C VAL A 97 -5.90 8.52 -3.90
N GLY A 98 -6.47 8.93 -2.76
CA GLY A 98 -7.90 9.12 -2.60
C GLY A 98 -8.47 10.20 -3.54
N LEU A 99 -7.72 11.29 -3.75
CA LEU A 99 -8.08 12.31 -4.74
C LEU A 99 -8.13 11.75 -6.16
N VAL A 100 -7.19 10.89 -6.54
CA VAL A 100 -7.22 10.22 -7.85
C VAL A 100 -8.49 9.39 -7.98
N ALA A 101 -8.85 8.62 -6.94
CA ALA A 101 -10.08 7.83 -6.93
C ALA A 101 -11.34 8.71 -7.06
N ALA A 102 -11.42 9.81 -6.30
CA ALA A 102 -12.54 10.75 -6.35
C ALA A 102 -12.69 11.41 -7.73
N ASN A 103 -11.57 11.84 -8.34
CA ASN A 103 -11.58 12.43 -9.68
C ASN A 103 -12.09 11.44 -10.75
N LEU A 104 -11.77 10.14 -10.61
CA LEU A 104 -12.28 9.10 -11.50
C LEU A 104 -13.80 8.88 -11.37
N LEU A 105 -14.38 9.15 -10.20
CA LEU A 105 -15.83 9.09 -9.96
C LEU A 105 -16.58 10.33 -10.47
N GLY A 106 -15.87 11.33 -10.99
CA GLY A 106 -16.48 12.59 -11.43
C GLY A 106 -16.77 13.56 -10.29
N ASP A 107 -16.31 13.26 -9.06
CA ASP A 107 -16.25 14.22 -7.97
C ASP A 107 -15.21 15.28 -8.33
N LYS A 108 -15.67 16.38 -8.94
CA LYS A 108 -14.85 17.58 -9.08
C LYS A 108 -14.63 18.09 -7.66
N ALA A 109 -13.44 17.88 -7.09
CA ALA A 109 -13.07 18.37 -5.76
C ALA A 109 -13.63 19.79 -5.55
N ALA A 110 -14.75 19.87 -4.84
CA ALA A 110 -15.64 21.04 -4.90
C ALA A 110 -15.08 22.24 -4.16
N ASP A 111 -13.98 22.06 -3.41
CA ASP A 111 -13.26 23.13 -2.73
C ASP A 111 -11.78 23.06 -3.11
N LYS A 112 -11.41 23.83 -4.14
CA LYS A 112 -10.03 24.00 -4.58
C LYS A 112 -9.22 24.84 -3.58
N GLN A 113 -8.90 24.28 -2.44
CA GLN A 113 -7.55 24.45 -1.91
C GLN A 113 -6.80 23.18 -2.27
N GLU A 114 -5.83 23.29 -3.18
CA GLU A 114 -4.77 22.29 -3.26
C GLU A 114 -4.24 22.13 -1.84
N ALA A 115 -4.41 20.93 -1.28
CA ALA A 115 -3.87 20.71 0.04
C ALA A 115 -2.34 20.96 -0.08
N VAL A 116 -1.84 21.87 0.74
CA VAL A 116 -0.44 22.29 0.63
C VAL A 116 0.38 21.20 1.26
N ASN A 117 1.18 20.48 0.46
CA ASN A 117 2.12 19.49 0.97
C ASN A 117 2.95 20.14 2.07
N PRO A 118 2.81 19.70 3.31
CA PRO A 118 3.39 20.38 4.44
C PRO A 118 4.83 19.87 4.58
N LYS A 119 5.73 20.40 3.72
CA LYS A 119 7.16 20.08 3.68
C LYS A 119 7.83 20.14 5.04
#